data_AF-A0A1G9RCP6-F1
#
_entry.id   AF-A0A1G9RCP6-F1
#
_cell.length_a   1.000
_cell.length_b   1.000
_cell.length_c   1.000
_cell.angle_alpha   90.00
_cell.angle_beta   90.00
_cell.angle_gamma   90.00
#
_symmetry.space_group_name_H-M   'P 1'
#
loop_
_entity.id
_entity.type
_entity.pdbx_description
1 polymer ?
#
loop_
_entity_poly.entity_id
_entity_poly.type
_entity_poly.pdbx_seq_one_letter_code
_entity_poly.pdbx_strand_id
1 'polypeptide(L)'
;MKQRPVLFAAIFLTLAVELVLIVGALVQVGGERLAYQLPRLGLQLILIAFVVQKDTSRRVFWLAAYHIVLGILTFNAGNASHWLAQALPYFHLVMGLLMYVHRELEARLKK
;
A
#
# COMPACT_ATOMS: atom_id res chain seq x y z
N MET A 1 13.31 5.00 -9.98
CA MET A 1 11.85 5.00 -10.27
C MET A 1 11.52 5.17 -11.75
N LYS A 2 12.15 6.08 -12.52
CA LYS A 2 11.79 6.34 -13.95
C LYS A 2 11.80 5.11 -14.88
N GLN A 3 12.56 4.06 -14.57
CA GLN A 3 12.61 2.82 -15.36
C GLN A 3 11.67 1.71 -14.84
N ARG A 4 10.89 2.01 -13.79
CA ARG A 4 10.03 1.08 -13.06
C ARG A 4 8.56 1.60 -13.03
N PRO A 5 7.89 1.70 -14.18
CA PRO A 5 6.58 2.36 -14.27
C PRO A 5 5.50 1.64 -13.46
N VAL A 6 5.54 0.30 -13.40
CA VAL A 6 4.54 -0.50 -12.66
C VAL A 6 4.72 -0.29 -11.16
N LEU A 7 5.97 -0.36 -10.67
CA LEU A 7 6.26 -0.11 -9.25
C LEU A 7 5.90 1.32 -8.85
N PHE A 8 6.19 2.30 -9.71
CA PHE A 8 5.83 3.69 -9.47
C PHE A 8 4.32 3.88 -9.38
N ALA A 9 3.56 3.35 -10.35
CA ALA A 9 2.11 3.41 -10.35
C ALA A 9 1.52 2.74 -9.10
N ALA A 10 2.09 1.61 -8.69
CA ALA A 10 1.65 0.90 -7.49
C ALA A 10 1.85 1.72 -6.21
N ILE A 11 3.03 2.33 -6.05
CA ILE A 11 3.34 3.21 -4.91
C ILE A 11 2.45 4.46 -4.91
N PHE A 12 2.23 5.05 -6.09
CA PHE A 12 1.37 6.21 -6.23
C PHE A 12 -0.06 5.90 -5.82
N LEU A 13 -0.60 4.77 -6.30
CA LEU A 13 -1.96 4.36 -6.00
C LEU A 13 -2.14 4.02 -4.50
N THR A 14 -1.18 3.36 -3.86
CA THR A 14 -1.23 3.12 -2.41
C THR A 14 -1.20 4.41 -1.60
N LEU A 15 -0.43 5.41 -2.01
CA LEU A 15 -0.45 6.73 -1.36
C LEU A 15 -1.78 7.47 -1.57
N ALA A 16 -2.33 7.42 -2.78
CA ALA A 16 -3.62 8.05 -3.08
C ALA A 16 -4.76 7.45 -2.25
N VAL A 17 -4.83 6.12 -2.18
CA VAL A 17 -5.83 5.42 -1.36
C VAL A 17 -5.64 5.75 0.13
N GLU A 18 -4.42 5.72 0.64
CA GLU A 18 -4.13 6.05 2.05
C GLU A 18 -4.58 7.47 2.41
N LEU A 19 -4.37 8.44 1.51
CA LEU A 19 -4.83 9.82 1.70
C LEU A 19 -6.36 9.90 1.77
N VAL A 20 -7.06 9.20 0.87
CA VAL A 20 -8.53 9.12 0.88
C VAL A 20 -9.03 8.54 2.22
N LEU A 21 -8.35 7.53 2.77
CA LEU A 21 -8.70 6.93 4.05
C LEU A 21 -8.52 7.88 5.23
N ILE A 22 -7.45 8.68 5.22
CA ILE A 22 -7.17 9.64 6.29
C ILE A 22 -8.20 10.77 6.27
N VAL A 23 -8.45 11.34 5.10
CA VAL A 23 -9.48 12.38 4.93
C VAL A 23 -10.85 11.83 5.31
N GLY A 24 -11.20 10.63 4.83
CA GLY A 24 -12.47 9.98 5.16
C GLY A 24 -12.62 9.69 6.65
N ALA A 25 -11.58 9.20 7.32
CA ALA A 25 -11.61 8.94 8.76
C ALA A 25 -11.72 10.22 9.58
N LEU A 26 -10.99 11.28 9.19
CA LEU A 26 -11.08 12.59 9.85
C LEU A 26 -12.51 13.16 9.76
N VAL A 27 -13.15 13.05 8.59
CA VAL A 27 -14.51 13.56 8.37
C VAL A 27 -15.57 12.73 9.11
N GLN A 28 -15.44 11.39 9.12
CA GLN A 28 -16.48 10.52 9.66
C GLN A 28 -16.39 10.25 11.17
N VAL A 29 -15.17 10.15 11.71
CA VAL A 29 -14.92 9.69 13.09
C VAL A 29 -14.07 10.67 13.90
N GLY A 30 -13.52 11.71 13.25
CA GLY A 30 -12.65 12.69 13.91
C GLY A 30 -11.24 12.15 14.19
N GLY A 31 -10.50 12.89 15.03
CA GLY A 31 -9.07 12.65 15.28
C GLY A 31 -8.72 11.33 16.00
N GLU A 32 -9.68 10.64 16.62
CA GLU A 32 -9.41 9.40 17.35
C GLU A 32 -8.91 8.28 16.42
N ARG A 33 -9.44 8.18 15.20
CA ARG A 33 -8.97 7.20 14.22
C ARG A 33 -7.63 7.57 13.57
N LEU A 34 -7.23 8.84 13.61
CA LEU A 34 -5.92 9.26 13.11
C LEU A 34 -4.78 8.61 13.90
N ALA A 35 -4.96 8.37 15.20
CA ALA A 35 -3.95 7.74 16.05
C ALA A 35 -3.54 6.34 15.55
N TYR A 36 -4.46 5.60 14.94
CA TYR A 36 -4.18 4.27 14.35
C TYR A 36 -3.67 4.35 12.91
N GLN A 37 -4.04 5.40 12.16
CA GLN A 37 -3.63 5.57 10.77
C GLN A 37 -2.23 6.17 10.62
N LEU A 38 -1.83 7.07 11.52
CA LEU A 38 -0.52 7.73 11.46
C LEU A 38 0.67 6.76 11.56
N PRO A 39 0.71 5.78 12.48
CA PRO A 39 1.80 4.79 12.53
C PRO A 39 1.88 3.95 11.26
N ARG A 40 0.71 3.57 10.71
CA ARG A 40 0.60 2.80 9.47
C ARG A 40 1.17 3.58 8.30
N LEU A 41 0.71 4.82 8.10
CA LEU A 41 1.22 5.74 7.08
C LEU A 41 2.72 5.99 7.26
N GLY A 42 3.18 6.25 8.49
CA GLY A 42 4.58 6.50 8.79
C GLY A 42 5.48 5.34 8.36
N LEU A 43 5.11 4.10 8.70
CA LEU A 43 5.85 2.92 8.27
C LEU A 43 5.84 2.76 6.73
N GLN A 44 4.69 2.97 6.09
CA GLN A 44 4.59 2.94 4.63
C GLN A 44 5.51 3.97 3.96
N LEU A 45 5.54 5.21 4.46
CA LEU A 45 6.40 6.27 3.95
C LEU A 45 7.89 5.94 4.12
N ILE A 46 8.30 5.36 5.24
CA ILE A 46 9.67 4.91 5.47
C ILE A 46 10.08 3.84 4.45
N LEU A 47 9.21 2.83 4.24
CA LEU A 47 9.46 1.77 3.27
C LEU A 47 9.53 2.29 1.83
N ILE A 48 8.64 3.23 1.47
CA ILE A 48 8.66 3.91 0.17
C ILE A 48 9.95 4.72 0.03
N ALA A 49 10.36 5.49 1.03
CA ALA A 49 11.61 6.26 0.99
C ALA A 49 12.81 5.35 0.75
N PHE A 50 12.85 4.17 1.38
CA PHE A 50 13.88 3.17 1.12
C PHE A 50 13.86 2.70 -0.34
N VAL A 51 12.70 2.36 -0.90
CA VAL A 51 12.57 1.96 -2.31
C VAL A 51 12.99 3.08 -3.27
N VAL A 52 12.60 4.32 -2.99
CA VAL A 52 12.92 5.49 -3.84
C VAL A 52 14.41 5.79 -3.83
N GLN A 53 15.09 5.71 -2.67
CA GLN A 53 16.53 5.94 -2.57
C GLN A 53 17.36 4.90 -3.35
N LYS A 54 16.95 3.64 -3.31
CA LYS A 54 17.61 2.56 -4.05
C LYS A 54 16.60 1.48 -4.35
N ASP A 55 16.31 1.29 -5.63
CA ASP A 55 15.47 0.19 -6.10
C ASP A 55 16.26 -1.13 -6.07
N THR A 56 16.25 -1.80 -4.92
CA THR A 56 16.78 -3.16 -4.77
C THR A 56 15.63 -4.14 -4.54
N SER A 57 15.78 -5.38 -5.02
CA SER A 57 14.78 -6.43 -4.82
C SER A 57 14.42 -6.60 -3.35
N ARG A 58 15.40 -6.47 -2.45
CA ARG A 58 15.20 -6.57 -1.00
C ARG A 58 14.33 -5.45 -0.44
N ARG A 59 14.49 -4.21 -0.91
CA ARG A 59 13.68 -3.07 -0.43
C ARG A 59 12.24 -3.16 -0.92
N VAL A 60 12.07 -3.51 -2.19
CA VAL A 60 10.72 -3.74 -2.75
C VAL A 60 10.05 -4.94 -2.09
N PHE A 61 10.80 -5.99 -1.77
CA PHE A 61 10.29 -7.13 -1.01
C PHE A 61 9.71 -6.72 0.34
N TRP A 62 10.40 -5.86 1.11
CA TRP A 62 9.87 -5.39 2.39
C TRP A 62 8.60 -4.56 2.25
N LEU A 63 8.54 -3.69 1.24
CA LEU A 63 7.32 -2.92 0.95
C LEU A 63 6.15 -3.82 0.52
N ALA A 64 6.42 -4.81 -0.35
CA ALA A 64 5.43 -5.79 -0.78
C ALA A 64 4.95 -6.67 0.39
N ALA A 65 5.87 -7.18 1.21
CA ALA A 65 5.56 -7.99 2.38
C ALA A 65 4.74 -7.21 3.40
N TYR A 66 5.08 -5.94 3.64
CA TYR A 66 4.29 -5.04 4.48
C TYR A 66 2.83 -4.95 4.00
N HIS A 67 2.61 -4.71 2.71
CA HIS A 67 1.27 -4.65 2.15
C HIS A 67 0.52 -5.99 2.21
N ILE A 68 1.19 -7.11 1.96
CA ILE A 68 0.58 -8.45 2.10
C ILE A 68 0.17 -8.71 3.55
N VAL A 69 1.08 -8.51 4.50
CA VAL A 69 0.82 -8.73 5.93
C VAL A 69 -0.32 -7.82 6.40
N LEU A 70 -0.30 -6.54 6.03
CA LEU A 70 -1.36 -5.61 6.36
C LEU A 70 -2.72 -6.07 5.79
N GLY A 71 -2.74 -6.53 4.53
CA GLY A 71 -3.92 -7.09 3.90
C GLY A 71 -4.47 -8.30 4.67
N ILE A 72 -3.62 -9.24 5.06
CA ILE A 72 -4.02 -10.43 5.84
C ILE A 72 -4.54 -10.04 7.23
N LEU A 73 -3.82 -9.17 7.95
CA LEU A 73 -4.20 -8.76 9.30
C LEU A 73 -5.52 -7.98 9.31
N THR A 74 -5.76 -7.15 8.30
CA THR A 74 -7.01 -6.38 8.17
C THR A 74 -8.17 -7.23 7.69
N PHE A 75 -7.92 -8.31 6.93
CA PHE A 75 -8.95 -9.26 6.51
C PHE A 75 -9.65 -9.94 7.69
N ASN A 76 -8.88 -10.34 8.71
CA ASN A 76 -9.39 -11.03 9.89
C ASN A 76 -10.03 -10.10 10.94
N ALA A 77 -9.96 -8.78 10.77
CA ALA A 77 -10.42 -7.80 11.76
C ALA A 77 -11.96 -7.55 11.77
N GLY A 78 -12.73 -8.23 10.91
CA GLY A 78 -14.19 -8.40 11.07
C GLY A 78 -15.08 -7.27 10.54
N ASN A 79 -16.20 -7.69 9.92
CA ASN A 79 -17.45 -7.00 9.54
C ASN A 79 -17.48 -5.46 9.60
N ALA A 80 -16.68 -4.79 8.76
CA ALA A 80 -16.94 -3.40 8.47
C ALA A 80 -18.20 -3.29 7.59
N SER A 81 -19.24 -2.60 8.05
CA SER A 81 -20.48 -2.36 7.28
C SER A 81 -20.25 -1.50 6.03
N HIS A 82 -19.12 -0.77 5.99
CA HIS A 82 -18.77 0.11 4.89
C HIS A 82 -17.94 -0.62 3.82
N TRP A 83 -18.41 -0.58 2.57
CA TRP A 83 -17.77 -1.24 1.41
C TRP A 83 -16.28 -0.90 1.26
N LEU A 84 -15.88 0.35 1.53
CA LEU A 84 -14.47 0.77 1.45
C LEU A 84 -13.59 -0.03 2.42
N ALA A 85 -14.06 -0.24 3.65
CA ALA A 85 -13.31 -0.99 4.65
C ALA A 85 -13.22 -2.49 4.31
N GLN A 86 -14.23 -3.03 3.60
CA GLN A 86 -14.17 -4.39 3.06
C GLN A 86 -13.21 -4.51 1.88
N ALA A 87 -13.08 -3.47 1.05
CA ALA A 87 -12.20 -3.47 -0.13
C ALA A 87 -10.71 -3.30 0.23
N LEU A 88 -10.40 -2.67 1.37
CA LEU A 88 -9.02 -2.35 1.76
C LEU A 88 -8.08 -3.55 1.95
N PRO A 89 -8.49 -4.65 2.62
CA PRO A 89 -7.67 -5.84 2.71
C PRO A 89 -7.26 -6.37 1.33
N TYR A 90 -8.22 -6.45 0.41
CA TYR A 90 -7.98 -6.89 -0.97
C TYR A 90 -7.06 -5.94 -1.71
N PHE A 91 -7.28 -4.63 -1.56
CA PHE A 91 -6.39 -3.62 -2.13
C PHE A 91 -4.95 -3.85 -1.68
N HIS A 92 -4.70 -3.96 -0.37
CA HIS A 92 -3.33 -4.17 0.13
C HIS A 92 -2.72 -5.49 -0.35
N LEU A 93 -3.49 -6.58 -0.40
CA LEU A 93 -3.02 -7.86 -0.96
C LEU A 93 -2.63 -7.72 -2.44
N VAL A 94 -3.52 -7.15 -3.26
CA VAL A 94 -3.28 -6.95 -4.70
C VAL A 94 -2.08 -6.04 -4.92
N MET A 95 -1.97 -4.94 -4.18
CA MET A 95 -0.83 -4.04 -4.28
C MET A 95 0.48 -4.70 -3.87
N GLY A 96 0.46 -5.49 -2.79
CA GLY A 96 1.64 -6.26 -2.37
C GLY A 96 2.09 -7.27 -3.42
N LEU A 97 1.15 -8.00 -4.04
CA LEU A 97 1.44 -8.93 -5.13
C LEU A 97 1.96 -8.20 -6.37
N LEU A 98 1.32 -7.10 -6.79
CA LEU A 98 1.77 -6.27 -7.92
C LEU A 98 3.19 -5.74 -7.70
N MET A 99 3.50 -5.26 -6.50
CA MET A 99 4.85 -4.82 -6.15
C MET A 99 5.84 -5.98 -6.15
N TYR A 100 5.44 -7.18 -5.75
CA TYR A 100 6.31 -8.36 -5.79
C TYR A 100 6.63 -8.78 -7.23
N VAL A 101 5.64 -8.84 -8.12
CA VAL A 101 5.81 -9.27 -9.53
C VAL A 101 6.16 -8.15 -10.50
N HIS A 102 6.38 -6.92 -10.03
CA HIS A 102 6.54 -5.73 -10.89
C HIS A 102 7.60 -5.91 -12.00
N ARG A 103 8.70 -6.62 -11.72
CA ARG A 103 9.79 -6.83 -12.69
C ARG A 103 9.36 -7.67 -13.88
N GLU A 104 8.58 -8.72 -13.63
CA GLU A 104 8.06 -9.61 -14.66
C GLU A 104 7.03 -8.87 -15.54
N LEU A 105 6.15 -8.09 -14.91
CA LEU A 105 5.18 -7.25 -15.62
C LEU A 105 5.88 -6.22 -16.51
N GLU A 106 6.88 -5.51 -15.97
CA GLU A 106 7.66 -4.53 -16.72
C GLU A 106 8.46 -5.16 -17.87
N ALA A 107 8.98 -6.38 -17.68
CA ALA A 107 9.69 -7.10 -18.73
C ALA A 107 8.75 -7.50 -19.89
N ARG A 108 7.50 -7.85 -19.57
CA ARG A 108 6.47 -8.18 -20.57
C ARG A 108 5.96 -6.96 -21.32
N LEU A 109 5.88 -5.80 -20.68
CA LEU A 109 5.46 -4.54 -21.31
C LEU A 109 6.51 -3.92 -22.24
N LYS A 110 7.76 -4.34 -22.14
CA LYS A 110 8.87 -3.90 -23.00
C LYS A 110 9.11 -4.81 -24.21
N LYS A 111 8.40 -5.94 -24.29
CA LYS A 111 8.38 -6.84 -25.45
C LYS A 111 7.23 -6.44 -26.37
#